data_AF-A0A841HX42-F1
#
_entry.id   AF-A0A841HX42-F1
#
_cell.length_a   1.000
_cell.length_b   1.000
_cell.length_c   1.000
_cell.angle_alpha   90.00
_cell.angle_beta   90.00
_cell.angle_gamma   90.00
#
_symmetry.space_group_name_H-M   'P 1'
#
loop_
_entity.id
_entity.type
_entity.pdbx_description
1 polymer ?
#
loop_
_entity_poly.entity_id
_entity_poly.type
_entity_poly.pdbx_seq_one_letter_code
_entity_poly.pdbx_strand_id
1 'polypeptide(L)'
;MPLADLLVYWRAVEASTLEYLKTLDAQERAREVVMPRPEGDERFTVEHLLWHVLQHEVRHTAQIALLTRQAGYVPPQLDLLVYLTPR
;
A
#
# COMPACT_ATOMS: atom_id res chain seq x y z
N MET A 1 9.15 4.59 -17.57
CA MET A 1 8.14 3.52 -17.68
C MET A 1 6.84 4.13 -18.19
N PRO A 2 6.27 3.65 -19.29
CA PRO A 2 4.93 4.02 -19.75
C PRO A 2 3.84 3.78 -18.71
N LEU A 3 2.79 4.59 -18.71
CA LEU A 3 1.65 4.43 -17.78
C LEU A 3 0.97 3.07 -17.93
N ALA A 4 0.82 2.57 -19.16
CA ALA A 4 0.21 1.28 -19.42
C ALA A 4 0.96 0.13 -18.71
N ASP A 5 2.29 0.16 -18.76
CA ASP A 5 3.14 -0.84 -18.13
C ASP A 5 3.05 -0.77 -16.60
N LEU A 6 3.04 0.46 -16.05
CA LEU A 6 2.84 0.66 -14.62
C LEU A 6 1.49 0.11 -14.14
N LEU A 7 0.42 0.32 -14.91
CA LEU A 7 -0.92 -0.19 -14.57
C LEU A 7 -1.01 -1.72 -14.64
N VAL A 8 -0.32 -2.35 -15.60
CA VAL A 8 -0.23 -3.81 -15.68
C VAL A 8 0.49 -4.36 -14.45
N TYR A 9 1.63 -3.76 -14.10
CA TYR A 9 2.40 -4.16 -12.92
C TYR A 9 1.59 -3.96 -11.64
N TRP A 10 0.94 -2.81 -11.47
CA TRP A 10 0.12 -2.50 -10.29
C TRP A 10 -1.00 -3.52 -10.09
N ARG A 11 -1.75 -3.88 -11.15
CA ARG A 11 -2.78 -4.91 -11.06
C ARG A 11 -2.24 -6.29 -10.65
N ALA A 12 -1.06 -6.65 -11.11
CA ALA A 12 -0.43 -7.92 -10.73
C ALA A 12 -0.03 -7.93 -9.25
N VAL A 13 0.55 -6.83 -8.76
CA VAL A 13 0.90 -6.65 -7.35
C VAL A 13 -0.34 -6.64 -6.47
N GLU A 14 -1.38 -5.92 -6.85
CA GLU A 14 -2.67 -5.88 -6.14
C GLU A 14 -3.28 -7.29 -6.03
N ALA A 15 -3.40 -8.01 -7.15
CA ALA A 15 -3.95 -9.36 -7.15
C ALA A 15 -3.15 -10.30 -6.24
N SER A 16 -1.82 -10.28 -6.33
CA SER A 16 -0.96 -11.10 -5.47
C SER A 16 -1.10 -10.73 -3.99
N THR A 17 -1.26 -9.44 -3.70
CA THR A 17 -1.41 -8.94 -2.32
C THR A 17 -2.74 -9.39 -1.75
N LEU A 18 -3.84 -9.23 -2.50
CA LEU A 18 -5.17 -9.67 -2.09
C LEU A 18 -5.24 -11.19 -1.84
N GLU A 19 -4.58 -12.00 -2.67
CA GLU A 19 -4.50 -13.45 -2.42
C GLU A 19 -3.70 -13.76 -1.15
N TYR A 20 -2.57 -13.09 -0.92
CA TYR A 20 -1.78 -13.25 0.31
C TYR A 20 -2.56 -12.82 1.56
N LEU A 21 -3.31 -11.71 1.50
CA LEU A 21 -4.09 -11.24 2.65
C LEU A 21 -5.12 -12.27 3.15
N LYS A 22 -5.61 -13.16 2.26
CA LYS A 22 -6.53 -14.26 2.64
C LYS A 22 -5.87 -15.33 3.51
N THR A 23 -4.54 -15.42 3.50
CA THR A 23 -3.79 -16.41 4.30
C THR A 23 -3.40 -15.87 5.68
N LEU A 24 -3.79 -14.64 6.04
CA LEU A 24 -3.38 -14.00 7.28
C LEU A 24 -4.08 -14.61 8.51
N ASP A 25 -3.37 -15.51 9.17
CA ASP A 25 -3.68 -15.96 10.53
C ASP A 25 -2.77 -15.29 11.58
N ALA A 26 -2.92 -15.68 12.84
CA ALA A 26 -2.12 -15.13 13.93
C ALA A 26 -0.63 -15.50 13.82
N GLN A 27 -0.32 -16.68 13.27
CA GLN A 27 1.06 -17.12 13.09
C GLN A 27 1.73 -16.32 11.97
N GLU A 28 1.04 -16.14 10.85
CA GLU A 28 1.57 -15.41 9.70
C GLU A 28 1.78 -13.93 10.04
N ARG A 29 0.88 -13.30 10.81
CA ARG A 29 1.07 -11.92 11.29
C ARG A 29 2.30 -11.76 12.20
N ALA A 30 2.59 -12.77 13.02
CA ALA A 30 3.72 -12.77 13.95
C ALA A 30 5.05 -13.17 13.28
N ARG A 31 5.04 -13.66 12.04
CA ARG A 31 6.25 -14.09 11.32
C ARG A 31 7.22 -12.91 11.17
N GLU A 32 8.48 -13.13 11.56
CA GLU A 32 9.55 -12.17 11.34
C GLU A 32 10.03 -12.18 9.90
N VAL A 33 10.27 -10.98 9.37
CA VAL A 33 10.94 -10.72 8.10
C VAL A 33 12.24 -10.00 8.43
N VAL A 34 13.34 -10.61 8.01
CA VAL A 34 14.68 -10.04 8.16
C VAL A 34 14.98 -9.17 6.95
N MET A 35 15.26 -7.89 7.19
CA MET A 35 15.67 -6.94 6.17
C MET A 35 17.17 -6.65 6.34
N PRO A 36 18.03 -7.13 5.42
CA PRO A 36 19.44 -6.86 5.50
C PRO A 36 19.71 -5.38 5.25
N ARG A 37 20.48 -4.75 6.14
CA ARG A 37 20.99 -3.37 5.95
C ARG A 37 22.49 -3.30 6.17
N PRO A 38 23.18 -2.27 5.62
CA PRO A 38 24.61 -2.08 5.81
C PRO A 38 25.04 -2.01 7.29
N GLU A 39 24.18 -1.48 8.17
CA GLU A 39 24.45 -1.28 9.59
C GLU A 39 24.10 -2.50 10.47
N GLY A 40 23.52 -3.54 9.86
CA GLY A 40 23.03 -4.74 10.53
C GLY A 40 21.61 -5.10 10.10
N ASP A 41 21.24 -6.36 10.28
CA ASP A 41 19.90 -6.85 9.92
C ASP A 41 18.82 -6.23 10.82
N GLU A 42 17.79 -5.66 10.20
CA GLU A 42 16.57 -5.24 10.89
C GLU A 42 15.51 -6.34 10.82
N ARG A 43 14.66 -6.41 11.83
CA ARG A 43 13.58 -7.41 11.92
C ARG A 43 12.25 -6.71 12.11
N PHE A 44 11.28 -7.09 11.29
CA PHE A 44 9.89 -6.63 11.40
C PHE A 44 8.96 -7.83 11.38
N THR A 45 7.83 -7.74 12.07
CA THR A 45 6.74 -8.70 11.87
C THR A 45 6.01 -8.39 10.56
N VAL A 46 5.38 -9.40 9.95
CA VAL A 46 4.46 -9.19 8.83
C VAL A 46 3.40 -8.14 9.17
N GLU A 47 2.86 -8.17 10.39
CA GLU A 47 1.90 -7.15 10.85
C GLU A 47 2.46 -5.73 10.78
N HIS A 48 3.68 -5.48 11.28
CA HIS A 48 4.31 -4.17 11.19
C HIS A 48 4.54 -3.74 9.74
N LEU A 49 4.93 -4.67 8.87
CA LEU A 49 5.14 -4.38 7.45
C LEU A 49 3.82 -4.05 6.73
N LEU A 50 2.72 -4.74 7.05
CA LEU A 50 1.41 -4.45 6.47
C LEU A 50 0.92 -3.06 6.89
N TRP A 51 1.08 -2.70 8.17
CA TRP A 51 0.78 -1.34 8.65
C TRP A 51 1.66 -0.30 7.97
N HIS A 52 2.95 -0.59 7.80
CA HIS A 52 3.88 0.29 7.09
C HIS A 52 3.42 0.52 5.64
N VAL A 53 3.12 -0.53 4.88
CA VAL A 53 2.67 -0.43 3.48
C VAL A 53 1.38 0.39 3.39
N LEU A 54 0.39 0.13 4.25
CA LEU A 54 -0.85 0.91 4.27
C LEU A 54 -0.60 2.40 4.47
N GLN A 55 0.19 2.77 5.49
CA GLN A 55 0.51 4.17 5.77
C GLN A 55 1.35 4.80 4.65
N HIS A 56 2.27 4.03 4.07
CA HIS A 56 3.11 4.44 2.96
C HIS A 56 2.25 4.81 1.73
N GLU A 57 1.26 3.99 1.40
CA GLU A 57 0.33 4.25 0.30
C GLU A 57 -0.55 5.47 0.55
N VAL A 58 -1.15 5.63 1.74
CA VAL A 58 -1.96 6.80 2.08
C VAL A 58 -1.14 8.08 1.94
N ARG A 59 0.08 8.10 2.47
CA ARG A 59 0.98 9.26 2.41
C ARG A 59 1.30 9.66 0.96
N HIS A 60 1.65 8.71 0.10
CA HIS A 60 1.98 9.02 -1.30
C HIS A 60 0.74 9.35 -2.13
N THR A 61 -0.41 8.75 -1.84
CA THR A 61 -1.67 9.10 -2.50
C THR A 61 -2.06 10.55 -2.23
N ALA A 62 -1.89 11.03 -0.98
CA ALA A 62 -2.12 12.43 -0.64
C ALA A 62 -1.19 13.39 -1.41
N GLN A 63 0.08 13.02 -1.60
CA GLN A 63 1.02 13.80 -2.40
C GLN A 63 0.58 13.87 -3.88
N ILE A 64 0.11 12.76 -4.45
CA ILE A 64 -0.41 12.73 -5.83
C ILE A 64 -1.68 13.57 -5.96
N ALA A 65 -2.60 13.51 -4.98
CA ALA A 65 -3.81 14.33 -4.97
C ALA A 65 -3.46 15.84 -4.98
N LEU A 66 -2.46 16.25 -4.19
CA LEU A 66 -1.97 17.63 -4.20
C LEU A 66 -1.42 18.04 -5.57
N LEU A 67 -0.56 17.22 -6.17
CA LEU A 67 0.01 17.50 -7.51
C LEU A 67 -1.08 17.56 -8.59
N THR A 68 -2.07 16.65 -8.53
CA THR A 68 -3.23 16.63 -9.42
C THR A 68 -4.02 17.93 -9.32
N ARG A 69 -4.20 18.43 -8.09
CA ARG A 69 -4.89 19.70 -7.85
C ARG A 69 -4.10 20.90 -8.38
N GLN A 70 -2.78 20.92 -8.17
CA GLN A 70 -1.91 21.97 -8.70
C GLN A 70 -1.91 22.02 -10.24
N ALA A 71 -2.10 20.88 -10.90
CA ALA A 71 -2.25 20.78 -12.35
C ALA A 71 -3.65 21.21 -12.87
N GLY A 72 -4.56 21.64 -12.00
CA GLY A 72 -5.89 22.13 -12.38
C GLY A 72 -6.98 21.05 -12.45
N TYR A 73 -6.66 19.79 -12.09
CA TYR A 73 -7.63 18.70 -12.05
C TYR A 73 -8.30 18.57 -10.68
N VAL A 74 -9.44 17.90 -10.64
CA VAL A 74 -10.13 17.53 -9.40
C VAL A 74 -9.66 16.14 -9.00
N PRO A 75 -8.97 15.96 -7.85
CA PRO A 75 -8.57 14.63 -7.38
C PRO A 75 -9.81 13.81 -6.95
N PRO A 76 -9.70 12.47 -6.93
CA PRO A 76 -10.77 11.61 -6.41
C PRO A 76 -11.01 11.86 -4.91
N GLN A 77 -12.20 11.48 -4.43
CA GLN A 77 -12.48 11.46 -2.99
C GLN A 77 -11.81 10.23 -2.35
N LEU A 78 -11.04 10.47 -1.29
CA LEU A 78 -10.18 9.49 -0.63
C LEU A 78 -10.58 9.24 0.84
N ASP A 79 -11.58 9.97 1.36
CA ASP A 79 -12.06 9.79 2.72
C ASP A 79 -12.61 8.38 2.95
N LEU A 80 -12.04 7.64 3.89
CA LEU A 80 -12.49 6.30 4.27
C LEU A 80 -14.00 6.27 4.61
N LEU A 81 -14.50 7.31 5.27
CA LEU A 81 -15.92 7.43 5.63
C LEU A 81 -16.82 7.42 4.40
N VAL A 82 -16.37 7.99 3.28
CA VAL A 82 -17.14 7.99 2.02
C VAL A 82 -17.21 6.58 1.43
N TYR A 83 -16.16 5.77 1.58
CA TYR A 83 -16.17 4.37 1.14
C TYR A 83 -17.02 3.45 2.03
N LEU A 84 -17.02 3.70 3.34
CA LEU A 84 -17.78 2.90 4.30
C LEU A 84 -19.27 3.25 4.35
N THR A 85 -19.67 4.40 3.79
CA THR A 85 -21.08 4.80 3.74
C THR A 85 -21.81 4.00 2.66
N PRO A 86 -22.87 3.23 3.00
CA PRO A 86 -23.68 2.52 2.02
C PRO A 86 -24.29 3.49 1.00
N ARG A 87 -24.35 3.08 -0.27
CA ARG A 87 -25.08 3.80 -1.32
C ARG A 87 -26.48 3.24 -1.50
#